data_AF-A0A0R3RJ11-F1
#
_entry.id   AF-A0A0R3RJ11-F1
#
_cell.length_a   1.000
_cell.length_b   1.000
_cell.length_c   1.000
_cell.angle_alpha   90.00
_cell.angle_beta   90.00
_cell.angle_gamma   90.00
#
_symmetry.space_group_name_H-M   'P 1'
#
loop_
_entity.id
_entity.type
_entity.pdbx_description
1 polymer ?
#
loop_
_entity_poly.entity_id
_entity_poly.type
_entity_poly.pdbx_seq_one_letter_code
_entity_poly.pdbx_strand_id
1 'polypeptide(L)' 'MAAHKTFIIKRKLAKKAKQNRQYCLTLITFMYYRPLPQWARMKTGSKIRYNAKRRHWRRTKLKL' A
#
# COMPACT_ATOMS: atom_id res chain seq x y z
N MET A 1 -5.01 -17.80 22.54
CA MET A 1 -5.39 -16.42 22.92
C MET A 1 -5.21 -15.51 21.71
N ALA A 2 -6.25 -14.80 21.25
CA ALA A 2 -6.13 -13.84 20.16
C ALA A 2 -5.59 -12.49 20.67
N ALA A 3 -4.89 -11.74 19.82
CA ALA A 3 -4.42 -10.40 20.21
C ALA A 3 -5.60 -9.43 20.36
N HIS A 4 -5.81 -8.91 21.57
CA HIS A 4 -6.88 -7.96 21.87
C HIS A 4 -6.48 -6.55 21.39
N LYS A 5 -6.96 -6.14 20.21
CA LYS A 5 -6.64 -4.83 19.59
C LYS A 5 -7.87 -3.93 19.54
N THR A 6 -7.67 -2.64 19.83
CA THR A 6 -8.72 -1.62 19.69
C THR A 6 -9.10 -1.40 18.22
N PHE A 7 -10.32 -0.88 17.99
CA PHE A 7 -10.82 -0.61 16.64
C PHE A 7 -9.96 0.41 15.86
N ILE A 8 -9.44 1.42 16.55
CA ILE A 8 -8.56 2.45 15.95
C ILE A 8 -7.28 1.82 15.40
N ILE A 9 -6.64 0.93 16.18
CA ILE A 9 -5.43 0.22 15.75
C ILE A 9 -5.74 -0.68 14.55
N LYS A 10 -6.88 -1.39 14.58
CA LYS A 10 -7.34 -2.23 13.45
C LYS A 10 -7.51 -1.40 12.17
N ARG A 11 -8.13 -0.22 12.23
CA ARG A 11 -8.27 0.70 11.08
C ARG A 11 -6.92 1.19 10.56
N LYS A 12 -6.01 1.60 11.45
CA LYS A 12 -4.65 2.03 11.06
C LYS A 12 -3.88 0.89 10.37
N LEU A 13 -3.95 -0.33 10.92
CA LEU A 13 -3.32 -1.52 10.33
C LEU A 13 -3.90 -1.87 8.96
N ALA A 14 -5.24 -1.83 8.81
CA ALA A 14 -5.91 -2.09 7.54
C ALA A 14 -5.50 -1.09 6.46
N LYS A 15 -5.41 0.21 6.81
CA LYS A 15 -4.92 1.25 5.89
C LYS A 15 -3.48 0.95 5.46
N LYS A 16 -2.58 0.66 6.39
CA LYS A 16 -1.18 0.35 6.07
C LYS A 16 -1.02 -0.95 5.26
N ALA A 17 -1.90 -1.92 5.45
CA ALA A 17 -1.93 -3.15 4.65
C ALA A 17 -2.40 -2.87 3.22
N LYS A 18 -3.48 -2.09 3.03
CA LYS A 18 -3.98 -1.68 1.70
C LYS A 18 -2.94 -0.88 0.93
N GLN A 19 -2.17 -0.04 1.61
CA GLN A 19 -1.09 0.72 1.00
C GLN A 19 0.10 -0.15 0.54
N ASN A 20 0.23 -1.38 1.05
CA ASN A 20 1.38 -2.24 0.75
C ASN A 20 1.03 -3.44 -0.13
N ARG A 21 -0.23 -3.88 -0.16
CA ARG A 21 -0.71 -4.96 -1.04
C ARG A 21 -0.82 -4.44 -2.47
N GLN A 22 0.14 -4.85 -3.29
CA GLN A 22 -0.09 -5.12 -4.72
C GLN A 22 -1.17 -6.22 -4.84
N TYR A 23 -1.94 -6.21 -5.95
CA TYR A 23 -3.00 -7.15 -6.40
C TYR A 23 -4.39 -6.89 -5.78
N CYS A 24 -5.54 -6.88 -6.48
CA CYS A 24 -6.00 -6.59 -7.86
C CYS A 24 -7.55 -6.49 -7.77
N LEU A 25 -8.18 -5.52 -8.47
CA LEU A 25 -9.62 -5.38 -8.85
C LEU A 25 -10.67 -5.40 -7.70
N THR A 26 -11.57 -4.43 -7.52
CA THR A 26 -12.42 -3.70 -8.48
C THR A 26 -12.58 -2.22 -8.10
N LEU A 27 -13.31 -1.53 -8.96
CA LEU A 27 -13.51 -0.11 -9.21
C LEU A 27 -13.55 0.85 -8.00
N ILE A 28 -13.19 2.10 -8.31
CA ILE A 28 -13.35 3.33 -7.52
C ILE A 28 -12.09 3.71 -6.72
N THR A 29 -11.31 4.57 -7.39
CA THR A 29 -10.52 5.68 -6.84
C THR A 29 -10.39 5.76 -5.32
N PHE A 30 -9.27 5.26 -4.79
CA PHE A 30 -8.63 5.93 -3.66
C PHE A 30 -7.10 5.93 -3.84
N MET A 31 -6.61 7.16 -3.87
CA MET A 31 -5.27 7.61 -4.22
C MET A 31 -4.19 7.06 -3.26
N TYR A 32 -3.04 6.73 -3.87
CA TYR A 32 -1.74 6.36 -3.26
C TYR A 32 -1.73 5.09 -2.40
N TYR A 33 -1.45 3.95 -3.04
CA TYR A 33 -0.14 3.25 -3.03
C TYR A 33 -0.29 1.99 -3.86
N ARG A 34 -0.59 2.19 -5.14
CA ARG A 34 -0.64 1.10 -6.08
C ARG A 34 0.75 1.00 -6.70
N PRO A 35 1.37 -0.18 -6.71
CA PRO A 35 2.42 -0.47 -7.67
C PRO A 35 2.02 0.00 -9.06
N LEU A 36 2.95 0.68 -9.74
CA LEU A 36 2.66 1.37 -10.99
C LEU A 36 2.07 0.38 -12.00
N PRO A 37 0.82 0.60 -12.43
CA PRO A 37 0.23 -0.23 -13.46
C PRO A 37 1.04 -0.07 -14.75
N GLN A 38 1.10 -1.12 -15.55
CA GLN A 38 1.95 -1.17 -16.74
C GLN A 38 1.66 0.00 -17.69
N TRP A 39 0.39 0.37 -17.90
CA TRP A 39 0.02 1.52 -18.72
C TRP A 39 0.58 2.86 -18.22
N ALA A 40 0.75 3.03 -16.91
CA ALA A 40 1.34 4.25 -16.34
C ALA A 40 2.87 4.28 -16.54
N ARG A 41 3.51 3.11 -16.58
CA ARG A 41 4.93 2.98 -16.93
C ARG A 41 5.19 3.29 -18.41
N MET A 42 4.22 2.99 -19.27
CA MET A 42 4.29 3.23 -20.71
C MET A 42 3.97 4.68 -21.10
N LYS A 43 3.54 5.54 -20.16
CA LYS A 43 3.32 6.96 -20.46
C LYS A 43 4.67 7.67 -20.70
N THR A 44 4.79 8.29 -21.86
CA THR A 44 5.92 9.13 -22.25
C THR A 44 6.09 10.30 -21.26
N GLY A 45 7.33 10.63 -20.88
CA GLY A 45 7.65 11.69 -19.91
C GLY A 45 7.50 11.31 -18.43
N SER A 46 7.16 10.05 -18.10
CA SER A 46 7.09 9.60 -16.70
C SER A 46 8.46 9.12 -16.17
N LYS A 47 8.97 9.77 -15.12
CA LYS A 47 10.25 9.40 -14.47
C LYS A 47 10.10 8.33 -13.38
N ILE A 48 8.87 8.01 -12.98
CA ILE A 48 8.59 7.16 -11.81
C ILE A 48 8.69 5.68 -12.22
N ARG A 49 9.74 4.98 -11.74
CA ARG A 49 9.99 3.56 -12.07
C ARG A 49 9.50 2.58 -10.99
N TYR A 50 9.59 2.99 -9.73
CA TYR A 50 9.21 2.16 -8.58
C TYR A 50 8.57 3.02 -7.47
N ASN A 51 7.84 2.38 -6.56
CA ASN A 51 7.27 3.04 -5.38
C ASN A 51 8.32 3.13 -4.26
N ALA A 52 8.84 4.32 -4.01
CA ALA A 52 9.82 4.57 -2.94
C ALA A 52 9.30 4.26 -1.53
N LYS A 53 7.98 4.25 -1.31
CA LYS A 53 7.35 4.05 0.01
C LYS A 53 6.88 2.62 0.24
N ARG A 54 7.33 1.67 -0.59
CA ARG A 54 7.06 0.23 -0.40
C ARG A 54 7.72 -0.24 0.89
N ARG A 55 7.01 -1.07 1.67
CA ARG A 55 7.47 -1.49 3.00
C ARG A 55 7.52 -3.02 3.11
N HIS A 56 8.61 -3.57 3.62
CA HIS A 56 8.67 -4.99 3.98
C HIS A 56 8.58 -5.16 5.49
N TRP A 57 7.72 -6.05 5.97
CA TRP A 57 7.40 -6.21 7.40
C TRP A 57 8.57 -6.74 8.25
N ARG A 58 9.52 -7.45 7.64
CA ARG A 58 10.76 -7.87 8.31
C ARG A 58 11.80 -6.75 8.39
N ARG A 59 11.85 -5.83 7.41
CA ARG A 59 12.87 -4.78 7.31
C ARG A 59 12.49 -3.51 8.08
N THR A 60 11.26 -3.03 7.93
CA THR A 60 10.83 -1.75 8.52
C THR A 60 9.50 -1.92 9.27
N LYS A 61 9.53 -1.59 10.57
CA LYS A 61 8.38 -1.72 11.47
C LYS A 61 7.42 -0.55 11.37
N LEU A 62 6.19 -0.78 11.79
CA LEU A 62 5.15 0.25 11.83
C LEU A 62 5.30 1.05 13.13
N LYS A 63 5.39 2.38 13.03
CA LYS A 63 5.27 3.29 14.16
C LYS A 63 3.77 3.58 14.35
N LEU A 64 3.09 2.80 15.19
CA LEU A 64 1.64 2.85 15.40
C LEU A 64 1.28 3.23 16.82
#